data_AF-A0A5D2YY85-F1
#
_entry.id   AF-A0A5D2YY85-F1
#
_cell.length_a   1.000
_cell.length_b   1.000
_cell.length_c   1.000
_cell.angle_alpha   90.00
_cell.angle_beta   90.00
_cell.angle_gamma   90.00
#
_symmetry.space_group_name_H-M   'P 1'
#
loop_
_entity.id
_entity.type
_entity.pdbx_description
1 polymer ?
#
loop_
_entity_poly.entity_id
_entity_poly.type
_entity_poly.pdbx_seq_one_letter_code
_entity_poly.pdbx_strand_id
1 'polypeptide(L)'
;MVVTQLPRFHYLVFKNPPPSFKFFPKPKVPIKSAASTLFSAPKSTLSTTEPIPITDFSLPDEPKLEISLDKLFVPPETQVSCDDSSLSTRILKGSNIVLSKYARDAQVVQAEFVKSSVRTEDCPSDGLPEFALVGRSNVGKSSLLNSLVRRKRLALTSKKPGKTQCINHFRINDSWYLVDLPGYGYASAPQELRTDWGKFTKDYFINRSTLVSVFLLIDASIPAKKIDLEYASWLGQNQVPMTLIFTKCDKRKKKKNGGKRPEENVKDFQELICGFFQTVPPWIMTSSVTNQGRDEILLHMAQLRNYWLKH
;
A
#
# COMPACT_ATOMS: atom_id res chain seq x y z
N MET A 1 -23.44 6.60 28.19
CA MET A 1 -22.17 5.86 28.34
C MET A 1 -21.11 6.60 27.56
N VAL A 2 -20.12 7.15 28.24
CA VAL A 2 -19.02 7.89 27.63
C VAL A 2 -18.17 6.86 26.88
N VAL A 3 -18.20 6.88 25.55
CA VAL A 3 -17.30 6.10 24.70
C VAL A 3 -15.92 6.68 24.92
N THR A 4 -15.14 6.05 25.79
CA THR A 4 -13.72 6.32 25.95
C THR A 4 -13.05 6.04 24.61
N GLN A 5 -12.66 7.09 23.88
CA GLN A 5 -11.83 6.96 22.69
C GLN A 5 -10.54 6.26 23.10
N LEU A 6 -10.36 5.04 22.62
CA LEU A 6 -9.13 4.27 22.74
C LEU A 6 -7.96 5.11 22.22
N PRO A 7 -6.75 4.99 22.80
CA PRO A 7 -5.59 5.75 22.34
C PRO A 7 -5.29 5.35 20.89
N ARG A 8 -5.75 6.18 19.95
CA ARG A 8 -5.48 6.03 18.52
C ARG A 8 -3.96 6.05 18.33
N PHE A 9 -3.47 5.29 17.36
CA PHE A 9 -2.07 5.39 16.91
C PHE A 9 -1.81 6.83 16.45
N HIS A 10 -1.19 7.64 17.31
CA HIS A 10 -0.92 9.03 17.02
C HIS A 10 0.25 9.14 16.04
N TYR A 11 -0.07 9.43 14.78
CA TYR A 11 0.91 9.91 13.82
C TYR A 11 1.09 11.41 14.03
N LEU A 12 2.29 11.83 14.44
CA LEU A 12 2.60 13.25 14.57
C LEU A 12 2.89 13.83 13.18
N VAL A 13 2.04 14.75 12.73
CA VAL A 13 2.16 15.47 11.45
C VAL A 13 2.76 16.85 11.70
N PHE A 14 3.53 17.36 10.73
CA PHE A 14 3.92 18.77 10.78
C PHE A 14 2.66 19.65 10.70
N LYS A 15 2.44 20.51 11.69
CA LYS A 15 1.30 21.45 11.72
C LYS A 15 1.37 22.53 10.63
N ASN A 16 2.51 22.65 9.95
CA ASN A 16 2.74 23.66 8.91
C ASN A 16 2.37 23.12 7.53
N PRO A 17 1.90 23.99 6.60
CA PRO A 17 1.55 23.58 5.25
C PRO A 17 2.74 22.90 4.57
N PRO A 18 2.49 21.91 3.71
CA PRO A 18 3.56 21.15 3.08
C PRO A 18 4.48 22.05 2.27
N PRO A 19 5.79 21.74 2.20
CA PRO A 19 6.73 22.52 1.40
C PRO A 19 6.22 22.63 -0.05
N SER A 20 6.19 23.85 -0.58
CA SER A 20 5.64 24.14 -1.91
C SER A 20 6.27 23.22 -2.97
N PHE A 21 5.44 22.44 -3.67
CA PHE A 21 5.86 21.52 -4.72
C PHE A 21 6.54 22.26 -5.88
N LYS A 22 7.88 22.36 -5.86
CA LYS A 22 8.67 22.89 -7.00
C LYS A 22 9.31 21.79 -7.86
N PHE A 23 9.01 20.51 -7.63
CA PHE A 23 9.63 19.38 -8.34
C PHE A 23 8.64 18.58 -9.18
N PHE A 24 8.09 19.20 -10.22
CA PHE A 24 7.63 18.46 -11.40
C PHE A 24 8.15 19.17 -12.64
N PRO A 25 9.22 18.69 -13.30
CA PRO A 25 9.62 19.26 -14.58
C PRO A 25 8.48 19.03 -15.58
N LYS A 26 7.92 20.14 -16.10
CA LYS A 26 6.97 20.11 -17.22
C LYS A 26 7.64 19.42 -18.42
N PRO A 27 6.99 18.45 -19.10
CA PRO A 27 7.57 17.87 -20.30
C PRO A 27 7.62 18.92 -21.41
N LYS A 28 8.83 19.30 -21.82
CA LYS A 28 9.06 20.06 -23.06
C LYS A 28 8.79 19.11 -24.23
N VAL A 29 7.81 19.43 -25.07
CA VAL A 29 7.56 18.75 -26.35
C VAL A 29 8.40 19.44 -27.41
N PRO A 30 9.31 18.75 -28.11
CA PRO A 30 9.77 19.20 -29.41
C PRO A 30 8.95 18.48 -30.48
N ILE A 31 8.15 19.27 -31.20
CA ILE A 31 7.62 18.92 -32.51
C ILE A 31 8.82 18.83 -33.46
N LYS A 32 8.98 17.71 -34.17
CA LYS A 32 9.58 17.69 -35.51
C LYS A 32 9.16 16.43 -36.27
N SER A 33 8.97 16.66 -37.56
CA SER A 33 8.26 15.91 -38.57
C SER A 33 9.12 14.91 -39.34
N ALA A 34 8.42 13.98 -39.99
CA ALA A 34 8.68 13.39 -41.32
C ALA A 34 9.62 12.17 -41.45
N ALA A 35 8.97 11.10 -41.95
CA ALA A 35 9.28 10.28 -43.14
C ALA A 35 10.36 9.18 -43.12
N SER A 36 9.88 7.97 -43.53
CA SER A 36 10.47 6.92 -44.40
C SER A 36 11.89 6.42 -44.08
N THR A 37 12.20 5.12 -44.04
CA THR A 37 12.03 4.12 -45.11
C THR A 37 12.23 2.69 -44.55
N LEU A 38 11.75 1.72 -45.32
CA LEU A 38 11.97 0.27 -45.27
C LEU A 38 13.46 -0.11 -45.13
N PHE A 39 13.78 -1.25 -44.49
CA PHE A 39 14.61 -2.33 -45.06
C PHE A 39 14.78 -3.54 -44.11
N SER A 40 14.39 -4.70 -44.65
CA SER A 40 14.89 -6.09 -44.52
C SER A 40 15.50 -6.66 -43.22
N ALA A 41 15.00 -7.84 -42.87
CA ALA A 41 15.64 -8.85 -42.03
C ALA A 41 16.78 -9.60 -42.77
N PRO A 42 17.65 -10.31 -42.02
CA PRO A 42 18.09 -11.63 -42.47
C PRO A 42 17.85 -12.73 -41.43
N LYS A 43 17.67 -13.94 -41.97
CA LYS A 43 17.53 -15.23 -41.28
C LYS A 43 18.90 -15.86 -40.99
N SER A 44 18.89 -16.68 -39.93
CA SER A 44 19.61 -17.96 -39.73
C SER A 44 21.13 -18.03 -39.81
N THR A 45 21.75 -18.55 -38.75
CA THR A 45 22.55 -19.80 -38.83
C THR A 45 22.65 -20.47 -37.45
N LEU A 46 22.36 -21.77 -37.38
CA LEU A 46 22.73 -22.64 -36.26
C LEU A 46 24.24 -22.86 -36.28
N SER A 47 24.86 -22.87 -35.11
CA SER A 47 26.20 -23.43 -34.88
C SER A 47 26.24 -24.06 -33.50
N THR A 48 26.46 -25.37 -33.48
CA THR A 48 26.74 -26.24 -32.35
C THR A 48 28.16 -25.99 -31.85
N THR A 49 28.36 -25.83 -30.54
CA THR A 49 29.66 -26.08 -29.88
C THR A 49 29.48 -26.29 -28.36
N GLU A 50 30.42 -27.05 -27.82
CA GLU A 50 30.46 -27.87 -26.61
C GLU A 50 30.41 -27.15 -25.23
N PRO A 51 30.23 -27.90 -24.11
CA PRO A 51 29.84 -27.33 -22.83
C PRO A 51 31.01 -26.70 -22.05
N ILE A 52 30.73 -25.54 -21.44
CA ILE A 52 31.65 -24.78 -20.58
C ILE A 52 31.48 -25.24 -19.11
N PRO A 53 32.55 -25.32 -18.29
CA PRO A 53 32.50 -25.91 -16.96
C PRO A 53 31.67 -25.08 -15.97
N ILE A 54 31.02 -25.77 -15.03
CA ILE A 54 30.31 -25.19 -13.89
C ILE A 54 31.34 -24.53 -12.97
N THR A 55 31.42 -23.20 -13.02
CA THR A 55 32.01 -22.38 -11.96
C THR A 55 30.90 -21.98 -10.99
N ASP A 56 31.17 -22.17 -9.70
CA ASP A 56 30.26 -21.90 -8.59
C ASP A 56 29.61 -20.51 -8.69
N PHE A 57 28.31 -20.51 -8.95
CA PHE A 57 27.46 -19.34 -8.80
C PHE A 57 27.23 -19.09 -7.30
N SER A 58 28.14 -18.35 -6.66
CA SER A 58 27.80 -17.69 -5.40
C SER A 58 26.71 -16.65 -5.71
N LEU A 59 25.51 -16.90 -5.19
CA LEU A 59 24.40 -15.95 -5.16
C LEU A 59 24.93 -14.61 -4.62
N PRO A 60 24.71 -13.47 -5.30
CA PRO A 60 25.03 -12.19 -4.71
C PRO A 60 24.09 -11.98 -3.52
N ASP A 61 24.68 -11.82 -2.34
CA ASP A 61 24.00 -11.42 -1.11
C ASP A 61 23.01 -10.29 -1.41
N GLU A 62 21.73 -10.52 -1.11
CA GLU A 62 20.74 -9.45 -1.17
C GLU A 62 21.23 -8.28 -0.30
N PRO A 63 21.13 -7.02 -0.78
CA PRO A 63 21.58 -5.89 -0.02
C PRO A 63 20.74 -5.79 1.26
N LYS A 64 21.33 -6.12 2.40
CA LYS A 64 20.78 -5.86 3.72
C LYS A 64 20.64 -4.35 3.87
N LEU A 65 19.42 -3.84 3.65
CA LEU A 65 19.06 -2.45 3.91
C LEU A 65 19.19 -2.22 5.42
N GLU A 66 20.29 -1.62 5.86
CA GLU A 66 20.39 -1.03 7.21
C GLU A 66 19.43 0.15 7.31
N ILE A 67 18.23 -0.11 7.81
CA ILE A 67 17.25 0.93 8.11
C ILE A 67 17.59 1.50 9.50
N SER A 68 17.87 2.80 9.57
CA SER A 68 18.07 3.50 10.85
C SER A 68 16.85 3.37 11.75
N LEU A 69 17.05 3.21 13.08
CA LEU A 69 15.98 2.99 14.06
C LEU A 69 14.87 4.06 14.00
N ASP A 70 15.23 5.32 13.73
CA ASP A 70 14.30 6.45 13.61
C ASP A 70 13.29 6.32 12.45
N LYS A 71 13.56 5.42 11.50
CA LYS A 71 12.70 5.15 10.34
C LYS A 71 11.83 3.92 10.52
N LEU A 72 12.01 3.17 11.61
CA LEU A 72 11.21 1.99 11.92
C LEU A 72 9.89 2.38 12.59
N PHE A 73 8.82 1.74 12.14
CA PHE A 73 7.56 1.73 12.86
C PHE A 73 7.61 0.65 13.94
N VAL A 74 7.62 1.10 15.19
CA VAL A 74 7.60 0.25 16.37
C VAL A 74 6.19 0.28 16.96
N PRO A 75 5.46 -0.86 16.98
CA PRO A 75 4.14 -0.91 17.61
C PRO A 75 4.23 -0.62 19.12
N PRO A 76 3.17 -0.06 19.74
CA PRO A 76 3.11 0.20 21.17
C PRO A 76 3.48 -1.03 22.01
N GLU A 77 4.09 -0.79 23.17
CA GLU A 77 4.59 -1.81 24.10
C GLU A 77 5.63 -2.79 23.52
N THR A 78 6.25 -2.46 22.40
CA THR A 78 7.37 -3.24 21.85
C THR A 78 8.68 -2.69 22.39
N GLN A 79 9.40 -3.50 23.18
CA GLN A 79 10.74 -3.15 23.62
C GLN A 79 11.74 -3.44 22.50
N VAL A 80 12.47 -2.41 22.07
CA VAL A 80 13.54 -2.49 21.07
C VAL A 80 14.84 -2.09 21.77
N SER A 81 15.73 -3.05 22.01
CA SER A 81 17.08 -2.81 22.54
C SER A 81 18.08 -2.64 21.40
N CYS A 82 18.97 -1.66 21.50
CA CYS A 82 19.95 -1.31 20.45
C CYS A 82 21.00 -2.40 20.17
N ASP A 83 21.23 -3.32 21.11
CA ASP A 83 22.29 -4.35 21.02
C ASP A 83 21.81 -5.68 20.39
N ASP A 84 20.55 -5.73 19.95
CA ASP A 84 19.98 -6.95 19.40
C ASP A 84 20.36 -7.13 17.92
N SER A 85 21.35 -8.00 17.65
CA SER A 85 21.55 -8.59 16.31
C SER A 85 20.27 -9.28 15.78
N SER A 86 19.31 -9.56 16.67
CA SER A 86 17.99 -10.11 16.39
C SER A 86 16.95 -9.12 15.83
N LEU A 87 17.21 -7.81 15.82
CA LEU A 87 16.27 -6.80 15.28
C LEU A 87 15.95 -7.03 13.80
N SER A 88 16.96 -7.42 13.02
CA SER A 88 16.81 -7.76 11.60
C SER A 88 15.82 -8.92 11.37
N THR A 89 15.68 -9.83 12.34
CA THR A 89 14.76 -10.97 12.26
C THR A 89 13.34 -10.60 12.68
N ARG A 90 13.19 -9.52 13.47
CA ARG A 90 11.87 -9.01 13.91
C ARG A 90 11.26 -8.01 12.93
N ILE A 91 12.03 -7.44 12.01
CA ILE A 91 11.50 -6.52 10.99
C ILE A 91 10.82 -7.33 9.88
N LEU A 92 9.59 -6.96 9.55
CA LEU A 92 8.86 -7.55 8.44
C LEU A 92 9.59 -7.26 7.11
N LYS A 93 9.77 -8.30 6.28
CA LYS A 93 10.52 -8.19 5.02
C LYS A 93 9.88 -7.18 4.07
N GLY A 94 10.69 -6.33 3.44
CA GLY A 94 10.20 -5.31 2.51
C GLY A 94 9.29 -4.27 3.18
N SER A 95 9.55 -3.93 4.44
CA SER A 95 8.79 -2.97 5.24
C SER A 95 9.70 -2.20 6.20
N ASN A 96 9.15 -1.23 6.93
CA ASN A 96 9.79 -0.64 8.11
C ASN A 96 9.13 -1.07 9.44
N ILE A 97 8.37 -2.17 9.47
CA ILE A 97 7.54 -2.53 10.63
C ILE A 97 8.25 -3.58 11.48
N VAL A 98 8.33 -3.33 12.79
CA VAL A 98 8.82 -4.28 13.77
C VAL A 98 7.68 -5.18 14.26
N LEU A 99 7.93 -6.48 14.35
CA LEU A 99 7.01 -7.44 14.95
C LEU A 99 6.96 -7.28 16.48
N SER A 100 5.75 -7.19 16.99
CA SER A 100 5.46 -7.15 18.43
C SER A 100 4.92 -8.49 18.94
N LYS A 101 4.78 -8.62 20.26
CA LYS A 101 4.12 -9.76 20.92
C LYS A 101 2.67 -9.99 20.46
N TYR A 102 2.05 -8.97 19.86
CA TYR A 102 0.67 -8.99 19.36
C TYR A 102 0.52 -9.65 17.98
N ALA A 103 1.60 -9.95 17.26
CA ALA A 103 1.55 -10.54 15.91
C ALA A 103 1.19 -12.04 15.91
N ARG A 104 0.01 -12.40 16.45
CA ARG A 104 -0.51 -13.77 16.55
C ARG A 104 -1.87 -13.89 15.85
N ASP A 105 -2.22 -15.10 15.42
CA ASP A 105 -3.51 -15.40 14.77
C ASP A 105 -3.75 -14.58 13.48
N ALA A 106 -2.72 -14.53 12.63
CA ALA A 106 -2.71 -13.83 11.35
C ALA A 106 -3.34 -14.62 10.19
N GLN A 107 -3.67 -15.90 10.41
CA GLN A 107 -4.16 -16.78 9.34
C GLN A 107 -5.57 -16.39 8.90
N VAL A 108 -5.85 -16.52 7.60
CA VAL A 108 -7.18 -16.34 7.02
C VAL A 108 -7.73 -17.70 6.63
N VAL A 109 -8.77 -18.15 7.35
CA VAL A 109 -9.45 -19.43 7.16
C VAL A 109 -10.75 -19.23 6.37
N GLN A 110 -11.51 -18.19 6.72
CA GLN A 110 -12.81 -17.88 6.13
C GLN A 110 -12.90 -16.40 5.76
N ALA A 111 -13.56 -16.09 4.64
CA ALA A 111 -13.69 -14.72 4.13
C ALA A 111 -14.98 -14.55 3.33
N GLU A 112 -15.94 -13.79 3.84
CA GLU A 112 -17.28 -13.69 3.27
C GLU A 112 -17.65 -12.26 2.94
N PHE A 113 -18.30 -12.05 1.80
CA PHE A 113 -18.90 -10.76 1.48
C PHE A 113 -20.19 -10.59 2.30
N VAL A 114 -20.28 -9.50 3.06
CA VAL A 114 -21.43 -9.23 3.92
C VAL A 114 -22.40 -8.26 3.24
N LYS A 115 -21.93 -7.06 2.90
CA LYS A 115 -22.80 -6.01 2.36
C LYS A 115 -22.00 -4.92 1.62
N SER A 116 -22.67 -4.26 0.69
CA SER A 116 -22.26 -2.98 0.09
C SER A 116 -23.12 -1.85 0.65
N SER A 117 -22.49 -0.84 1.21
CA SER A 117 -23.15 0.32 1.83
C SER A 117 -22.82 1.60 1.10
N VAL A 118 -23.80 2.48 0.89
CA VAL A 118 -23.57 3.80 0.27
C VAL A 118 -23.24 4.85 1.35
N ARG A 119 -23.83 4.70 2.53
CA ARG A 119 -23.61 5.58 3.68
C ARG A 119 -22.98 4.82 4.84
N THR A 120 -22.28 5.55 5.72
CA THR A 120 -21.58 4.98 6.88
C THR A 120 -22.54 4.35 7.88
N GLU A 121 -23.76 4.89 8.00
CA GLU A 121 -24.80 4.40 8.91
C GLU A 121 -25.35 3.03 8.46
N ASP A 122 -25.23 2.71 7.17
CA ASP A 122 -25.69 1.43 6.60
C ASP A 122 -24.63 0.31 6.73
N CYS A 123 -23.43 0.63 7.24
CA CYS A 123 -22.36 -0.34 7.47
C CYS A 123 -22.71 -1.27 8.65
N PRO A 124 -22.15 -2.49 8.70
CA PRO A 124 -22.32 -3.39 9.85
C PRO A 124 -22.04 -2.68 11.19
N SER A 125 -22.73 -3.02 12.26
CA SER A 125 -22.60 -2.34 13.57
C SER A 125 -22.36 -3.32 14.71
N ASP A 126 -21.84 -4.51 14.40
CA ASP A 126 -21.53 -5.58 15.36
C ASP A 126 -20.26 -5.34 16.18
N GLY A 127 -19.56 -4.22 15.96
CA GLY A 127 -18.43 -3.77 16.79
C GLY A 127 -17.08 -4.43 16.46
N LEU A 128 -17.01 -5.24 15.40
CA LEU A 128 -15.78 -5.93 15.02
C LEU A 128 -14.74 -4.96 14.43
N PRO A 129 -13.43 -5.18 14.67
CA PRO A 129 -12.36 -4.34 14.15
C PRO A 129 -12.29 -4.35 12.62
N GLU A 130 -12.00 -3.19 12.03
CA GLU A 130 -12.04 -2.97 10.58
C GLU A 130 -10.71 -2.46 10.04
N PHE A 131 -10.30 -3.03 8.90
CA PHE A 131 -9.16 -2.56 8.12
C PHE A 131 -9.64 -2.09 6.76
N ALA A 132 -9.48 -0.81 6.47
CA ALA A 132 -10.00 -0.22 5.25
C ALA A 132 -8.93 -0.14 4.16
N LEU A 133 -9.21 -0.68 2.97
CA LEU A 133 -8.37 -0.56 1.79
C LEU A 133 -8.84 0.63 0.96
N VAL A 134 -7.93 1.56 0.67
CA VAL A 134 -8.21 2.71 -0.21
C VAL A 134 -7.00 3.00 -1.08
N GLY A 135 -7.21 3.66 -2.22
CA GLY A 135 -6.13 3.96 -3.16
C GLY A 135 -6.67 4.40 -4.50
N ARG A 136 -5.78 4.80 -5.42
CA ARG A 136 -6.20 5.23 -6.76
C ARG A 136 -6.95 4.14 -7.51
N SER A 137 -7.84 4.58 -8.39
CA SER A 137 -8.40 3.71 -9.43
C SER A 137 -7.30 2.88 -10.13
N ASN A 138 -7.48 1.56 -10.22
CA ASN A 138 -6.53 0.60 -10.79
C ASN A 138 -5.17 0.48 -10.08
N VAL A 139 -5.04 0.94 -8.82
CA VAL A 139 -3.82 0.73 -8.02
C VAL A 139 -3.56 -0.75 -7.71
N GLY A 140 -4.60 -1.57 -7.65
CA GLY A 140 -4.48 -3.01 -7.32
C GLY A 140 -5.28 -3.45 -6.09
N LYS A 141 -6.13 -2.58 -5.53
CA LYS A 141 -6.94 -2.82 -4.33
C LYS A 141 -7.68 -4.16 -4.30
N SER A 142 -8.55 -4.42 -5.27
CA SER A 142 -9.30 -5.69 -5.31
C SER A 142 -8.39 -6.91 -5.56
N SER A 143 -7.25 -6.72 -6.24
CA SER A 143 -6.26 -7.80 -6.43
C SER A 143 -5.52 -8.12 -5.14
N LEU A 144 -5.15 -7.10 -4.35
CA LEU A 144 -4.57 -7.26 -3.03
C LEU A 144 -5.57 -7.94 -2.07
N LEU A 145 -6.82 -7.48 -2.05
CA LEU A 145 -7.89 -8.08 -1.24
C LEU A 145 -8.00 -9.58 -1.53
N ASN A 146 -8.16 -9.96 -2.80
CA ASN A 146 -8.24 -11.36 -3.21
C ASN A 146 -6.99 -12.18 -2.87
N SER A 147 -5.80 -11.55 -2.93
CA SER A 147 -4.52 -12.18 -2.53
C SER A 147 -4.48 -12.44 -1.03
N LEU A 148 -4.86 -11.46 -0.19
CA LEU A 148 -4.89 -11.61 1.28
C LEU A 148 -5.76 -12.79 1.70
N VAL A 149 -6.98 -12.86 1.18
CA VAL A 149 -7.97 -13.89 1.53
C VAL A 149 -7.82 -15.21 0.75
N ARG A 150 -6.85 -15.30 -0.17
CA ARG A 150 -6.65 -16.45 -1.08
C ARG A 150 -7.90 -16.88 -1.86
N ARG A 151 -8.78 -15.94 -2.22
CA ARG A 151 -9.99 -16.22 -3.05
C ARG A 151 -9.93 -15.40 -4.34
N LYS A 152 -10.01 -16.07 -5.49
CA LYS A 152 -9.81 -15.44 -6.81
C LYS A 152 -10.92 -14.46 -7.23
N ARG A 153 -12.09 -14.47 -6.57
CA ARG A 153 -13.29 -13.72 -7.02
C ARG A 153 -14.15 -13.18 -5.87
N LEU A 154 -13.59 -13.02 -4.66
CA LEU A 154 -14.35 -12.44 -3.55
C LEU A 154 -14.64 -10.96 -3.81
N ALA A 155 -13.61 -10.20 -4.21
CA ALA A 155 -13.76 -8.86 -4.76
C ALA A 155 -13.67 -8.90 -6.30
N LEU A 156 -14.58 -8.18 -6.96
CA LEU A 156 -14.59 -8.07 -8.42
C LEU A 156 -13.42 -7.20 -8.91
N THR A 157 -12.45 -7.80 -9.58
CA THR A 157 -11.33 -7.09 -10.22
C THR A 157 -11.74 -6.66 -11.64
N SER A 158 -11.94 -5.36 -11.87
CA SER A 158 -12.15 -4.81 -13.23
C SER A 158 -10.99 -3.91 -13.64
N LYS A 159 -10.64 -3.93 -14.94
CA LYS A 159 -9.70 -2.95 -15.54
C LYS A 159 -10.38 -1.59 -15.79
N LYS A 160 -11.71 -1.56 -15.89
CA LYS A 160 -12.49 -0.33 -16.08
C LYS A 160 -12.61 0.37 -14.72
N PRO A 161 -12.02 1.55 -14.55
CA PRO A 161 -12.08 2.24 -13.27
C PRO A 161 -13.47 2.86 -13.04
N GLY A 162 -13.85 3.11 -11.77
CA GLY A 162 -15.11 3.75 -11.39
C GLY A 162 -16.29 2.82 -11.03
N LYS A 163 -16.10 1.49 -10.95
CA LYS A 163 -17.18 0.53 -10.61
C LYS A 163 -17.56 0.47 -9.13
N THR A 164 -16.62 0.69 -8.22
CA THR A 164 -16.89 0.64 -6.77
C THR A 164 -17.37 2.02 -6.32
N GLN A 165 -18.67 2.18 -6.14
CA GLN A 165 -19.30 3.40 -5.59
C GLN A 165 -19.83 3.18 -4.16
N CYS A 166 -19.64 1.97 -3.62
CA CYS A 166 -20.09 1.57 -2.29
C CYS A 166 -18.90 1.13 -1.43
N ILE A 167 -19.09 1.18 -0.11
CA ILE A 167 -18.21 0.60 0.90
C ILE A 167 -18.55 -0.89 1.00
N ASN A 168 -17.64 -1.78 0.62
CA ASN A 168 -17.90 -3.22 0.68
C ASN A 168 -17.24 -3.85 1.89
N HIS A 169 -18.02 -4.56 2.71
CA HIS A 169 -17.52 -5.23 3.91
C HIS A 169 -17.33 -6.72 3.64
N PHE A 170 -16.13 -7.21 3.94
CA PHE A 170 -15.78 -8.62 3.89
C PHE A 170 -15.43 -9.11 5.29
N ARG A 171 -16.22 -10.02 5.85
CA ARG A 171 -16.00 -10.60 7.18
C ARG A 171 -14.97 -11.70 7.09
N ILE A 172 -13.95 -11.63 7.94
CA ILE A 172 -12.81 -12.57 7.95
C ILE A 172 -12.79 -13.31 9.28
N ASN A 173 -12.75 -14.65 9.22
CA ASN A 173 -12.77 -15.56 10.37
C ASN A 173 -13.79 -15.17 11.45
N ASP A 174 -14.95 -14.65 11.04
CA ASP A 174 -16.01 -14.11 11.91
C ASP A 174 -15.59 -13.09 12.98
N SER A 175 -14.38 -12.51 12.88
CA SER A 175 -13.74 -11.76 13.96
C SER A 175 -13.28 -10.36 13.59
N TRP A 176 -13.18 -10.04 12.29
CA TRP A 176 -12.79 -8.71 11.83
C TRP A 176 -13.24 -8.48 10.38
N TYR A 177 -13.22 -7.22 9.94
CA TYR A 177 -13.60 -6.83 8.58
C TYR A 177 -12.42 -6.32 7.76
N LEU A 178 -12.37 -6.77 6.51
CA LEU A 178 -11.65 -6.09 5.46
C LEU A 178 -12.64 -5.25 4.67
N VAL A 179 -12.41 -3.94 4.60
CA VAL A 179 -13.35 -2.98 4.02
C VAL A 179 -12.78 -2.41 2.73
N ASP A 180 -13.47 -2.62 1.62
CA ASP A 180 -13.07 -2.11 0.31
C ASP A 180 -13.76 -0.78 0.02
N LEU A 181 -13.00 0.31 0.11
CA LEU A 181 -13.50 1.66 -0.17
C LEU A 181 -13.40 2.00 -1.67
N PRO A 182 -14.22 2.94 -2.15
CA PRO A 182 -14.11 3.47 -3.50
C PRO A 182 -12.71 4.00 -3.79
N GLY A 183 -12.19 3.63 -4.95
CA GLY A 183 -10.90 4.12 -5.40
C GLY A 183 -10.99 5.55 -5.91
N TYR A 184 -9.88 6.26 -5.81
CA TYR A 184 -9.87 7.71 -5.93
C TYR A 184 -9.11 8.22 -7.16
N GLY A 185 -9.25 9.50 -7.52
CA GLY A 185 -8.55 10.10 -8.67
C GLY A 185 -9.00 9.54 -10.04
N TYR A 186 -10.30 9.25 -10.19
CA TYR A 186 -10.86 8.71 -11.42
C TYR A 186 -10.91 9.77 -12.54
N ALA A 187 -10.12 9.59 -13.59
CA ALA A 187 -9.97 10.55 -14.68
C ALA A 187 -11.26 10.84 -15.45
N SER A 188 -12.24 9.92 -15.47
CA SER A 188 -13.53 10.12 -16.14
C SER A 188 -14.64 10.61 -15.21
N ALA A 189 -14.34 10.85 -13.92
CA ALA A 189 -15.31 11.49 -13.02
C ALA A 189 -15.52 12.97 -13.42
N PRO A 190 -16.70 13.54 -13.18
CA PRO A 190 -16.90 14.99 -13.18
C PRO A 190 -15.83 15.70 -12.34
N GLN A 191 -15.47 16.94 -12.69
CA GLN A 191 -14.34 17.66 -12.09
C GLN A 191 -14.46 17.81 -10.57
N GLU A 192 -15.67 17.96 -10.06
CA GLU A 192 -16.01 17.97 -8.63
C GLU A 192 -15.56 16.66 -7.94
N LEU A 193 -15.81 15.50 -8.55
CA LEU A 193 -15.46 14.18 -8.03
C LEU A 193 -13.98 13.77 -8.26
N ARG A 194 -13.21 14.50 -9.06
CA ARG A 194 -11.79 14.18 -9.33
C ARG A 194 -10.86 14.55 -8.18
N THR A 195 -11.27 15.51 -7.35
CA THR A 195 -10.52 15.99 -6.17
C THR A 195 -11.31 15.87 -4.88
N ASP A 196 -12.64 15.78 -4.96
CA ASP A 196 -13.46 15.51 -3.79
C ASP A 196 -13.44 14.00 -3.50
N TRP A 197 -12.47 13.59 -2.67
CA TRP A 197 -12.55 12.31 -1.96
C TRP A 197 -13.88 12.31 -1.23
N GLY A 198 -14.86 11.60 -1.79
CA GLY A 198 -16.27 11.83 -1.54
C GLY A 198 -16.58 11.95 -0.06
N LYS A 199 -17.46 12.89 0.29
CA LYS A 199 -17.90 13.18 1.68
C LYS A 199 -18.04 11.90 2.52
N PHE A 200 -18.69 10.87 1.98
CA PHE A 200 -18.90 9.60 2.67
C PHE A 200 -17.62 8.83 3.05
N THR A 201 -16.55 8.87 2.24
CA THR A 201 -15.29 8.19 2.58
C THR A 201 -14.58 8.91 3.72
N LYS A 202 -14.58 10.25 3.71
CA LYS A 202 -14.04 11.06 4.81
C LYS A 202 -14.85 10.85 6.08
N ASP A 203 -16.18 10.88 5.97
CA ASP A 203 -17.09 10.64 7.08
C ASP A 203 -16.89 9.25 7.68
N TYR A 204 -16.68 8.23 6.84
CA TYR A 204 -16.33 6.88 7.30
C TYR A 204 -15.04 6.89 8.11
N PHE A 205 -13.94 7.49 7.62
CA PHE A 205 -12.68 7.50 8.37
C PHE A 205 -12.72 8.26 9.70
N ILE A 206 -13.48 9.34 9.76
CA ILE A 206 -13.55 10.19 10.96
C ILE A 206 -14.45 9.55 12.02
N ASN A 207 -15.61 9.03 11.61
CA ASN A 207 -16.69 8.64 12.51
C ASN A 207 -16.71 7.13 12.84
N ARG A 208 -15.98 6.28 12.10
CA ARG A 208 -16.00 4.83 12.32
C ARG A 208 -15.10 4.44 13.50
N SER A 209 -15.70 4.21 14.67
CA SER A 209 -14.97 3.84 15.90
C SER A 209 -14.27 2.47 15.82
N THR A 210 -14.77 1.56 15.01
CA THR A 210 -14.21 0.21 14.78
C THR A 210 -13.06 0.19 13.77
N LEU A 211 -12.74 1.32 13.13
CA LEU A 211 -11.65 1.42 12.16
C LEU A 211 -10.30 1.37 12.88
N VAL A 212 -9.55 0.28 12.68
CA VAL A 212 -8.23 0.05 13.28
C VAL A 212 -7.15 0.75 12.49
N SER A 213 -7.15 0.59 11.16
CA SER A 213 -6.17 1.22 10.28
C SER A 213 -6.65 1.28 8.83
N VAL A 214 -6.22 2.34 8.13
CA VAL A 214 -6.42 2.54 6.70
C VAL A 214 -5.17 2.09 5.95
N PHE A 215 -5.31 1.11 5.07
CA PHE A 215 -4.27 0.71 4.15
C PHE A 215 -4.38 1.53 2.88
N LEU A 216 -3.51 2.53 2.77
CA LEU A 216 -3.42 3.43 1.62
C LEU A 216 -2.51 2.82 0.56
N LEU A 217 -3.11 2.33 -0.52
CA LEU A 217 -2.41 1.65 -1.61
C LEU A 217 -1.79 2.65 -2.58
N ILE A 218 -0.50 2.48 -2.85
CA ILE A 218 0.32 3.27 -3.78
C ILE A 218 0.87 2.34 -4.87
N ASP A 219 0.89 2.77 -6.13
CA ASP A 219 1.45 1.98 -7.25
C ASP A 219 2.97 2.19 -7.33
N ALA A 220 3.77 1.19 -6.95
CA ALA A 220 5.23 1.28 -6.95
C ALA A 220 5.85 1.20 -8.36
N SER A 221 5.08 0.83 -9.39
CA SER A 221 5.58 0.71 -10.77
C SER A 221 5.69 2.06 -11.50
N ILE A 222 5.27 3.14 -10.87
CA ILE A 222 5.28 4.50 -11.41
C ILE A 222 5.81 5.51 -10.38
N PRO A 223 6.29 6.69 -10.83
CA PRO A 223 6.66 7.76 -9.90
C PRO A 223 5.48 8.22 -9.05
N ALA A 224 5.80 8.64 -7.82
CA ALA A 224 4.87 9.21 -6.85
C ALA A 224 3.93 10.24 -7.48
N LYS A 225 2.65 10.19 -7.10
CA LYS A 225 1.67 11.18 -7.54
C LYS A 225 1.29 12.10 -6.41
N LYS A 226 1.12 13.38 -6.73
CA LYS A 226 0.70 14.42 -5.79
C LYS A 226 -0.58 14.04 -5.04
N ILE A 227 -1.55 13.51 -5.77
CA ILE A 227 -2.84 13.06 -5.26
C ILE A 227 -2.72 11.96 -4.19
N ASP A 228 -1.69 11.12 -4.24
CA ASP A 228 -1.42 10.08 -3.23
C ASP A 228 -0.79 10.68 -1.96
N LEU A 229 0.14 11.63 -2.14
CA LEU A 229 0.77 12.37 -1.04
C LEU A 229 -0.25 13.24 -0.28
N GLU A 230 -1.14 13.92 -1.01
CA GLU A 230 -2.22 14.72 -0.43
C GLU A 230 -3.20 13.85 0.37
N TYR A 231 -3.52 12.65 -0.13
CA TYR A 231 -4.38 11.70 0.60
C TYR A 231 -3.73 11.23 1.90
N ALA A 232 -2.45 10.84 1.84
CA ALA A 232 -1.70 10.44 3.03
C ALA A 232 -1.63 11.58 4.04
N SER A 233 -1.29 12.80 3.58
CA SER A 233 -1.27 14.00 4.41
C SER A 233 -2.61 14.26 5.08
N TRP A 234 -3.73 14.12 4.37
CA TRP A 234 -5.06 14.30 4.93
C TRP A 234 -5.38 13.27 6.03
N LEU A 235 -5.07 11.99 5.80
CA LEU A 235 -5.24 10.94 6.80
C LEU A 235 -4.43 11.26 8.07
N GLY A 236 -3.17 11.66 7.89
CA GLY A 236 -2.30 12.07 8.99
C GLY A 236 -2.84 13.28 9.76
N GLN A 237 -3.24 14.35 9.07
CA GLN A 237 -3.76 15.57 9.69
C GLN A 237 -5.03 15.31 10.52
N ASN A 238 -5.85 14.36 10.09
CA ASN A 238 -7.07 13.94 10.80
C ASN A 238 -6.82 12.81 11.81
N GLN A 239 -5.56 12.47 12.08
CA GLN A 239 -5.17 11.41 13.02
C GLN A 239 -5.86 10.06 12.72
N VAL A 240 -6.09 9.79 11.44
CA VAL A 240 -6.62 8.50 10.99
C VAL A 240 -5.44 7.53 10.92
N PRO A 241 -5.45 6.41 11.67
CA PRO A 241 -4.35 5.46 11.62
C PRO A 241 -4.20 4.91 10.20
N MET A 242 -2.98 4.88 9.67
CA MET A 242 -2.75 4.42 8.31
C MET A 242 -1.45 3.62 8.15
N THR A 243 -1.45 2.74 7.15
CA THR A 243 -0.27 1.99 6.68
C THR A 243 -0.19 2.14 5.15
N LEU A 244 0.98 2.52 4.63
CA LEU A 244 1.20 2.62 3.20
C LEU A 244 1.45 1.23 2.60
N ILE A 245 0.68 0.86 1.59
CA ILE A 245 0.88 -0.40 0.87
C ILE A 245 1.37 -0.12 -0.54
N PHE A 246 2.65 -0.37 -0.77
CA PHE A 246 3.24 -0.25 -2.10
C PHE A 246 2.92 -1.50 -2.91
N THR A 247 2.12 -1.34 -3.95
CA THR A 247 1.60 -2.42 -4.79
C THR A 247 2.37 -2.55 -6.11
N LYS A 248 2.25 -3.72 -6.75
CA LYS A 248 2.85 -4.03 -8.07
C LYS A 248 4.38 -3.94 -8.05
N CYS A 249 5.01 -4.35 -6.96
CA CYS A 249 6.47 -4.42 -6.85
C CYS A 249 7.10 -5.44 -7.83
N ASP A 250 6.29 -6.31 -8.47
CA ASP A 250 6.72 -7.15 -9.59
C ASP A 250 6.89 -6.39 -10.91
N LYS A 251 6.32 -5.19 -11.04
CA LYS A 251 6.21 -4.48 -12.32
C LYS A 251 7.23 -3.38 -12.45
N ARG A 252 8.03 -3.47 -13.51
CA ARG A 252 8.83 -2.36 -14.02
C ARG A 252 8.20 -1.78 -15.28
N LYS A 253 7.93 -0.47 -15.30
CA LYS A 253 7.44 0.18 -16.52
C LYS A 253 8.53 0.12 -17.61
N LYS A 254 8.25 -0.55 -18.73
CA LYS A 254 9.12 -0.52 -19.91
C LYS A 254 9.09 0.89 -20.53
N LYS A 255 10.11 1.70 -20.24
CA LYS A 255 10.48 2.87 -21.06
C LYS A 255 11.62 2.47 -21.99
N LYS A 256 11.83 3.24 -23.06
CA LYS A 256 12.94 3.05 -24.01
C LYS A 256 14.33 2.99 -23.32
N ASN A 257 14.46 3.58 -22.11
CA ASN A 257 15.67 3.58 -21.28
C ASN A 257 15.50 2.82 -19.94
N GLY A 258 14.46 1.99 -19.80
CA GLY A 258 14.08 1.35 -18.53
C GLY A 258 13.42 2.34 -17.56
N GLY A 259 12.22 2.02 -17.06
CA GLY A 259 11.65 2.79 -15.94
C GLY A 259 12.47 2.57 -14.65
N LYS A 260 12.30 3.47 -13.67
CA LYS A 260 12.80 3.23 -12.30
C LYS A 260 12.28 1.90 -11.77
N ARG A 261 13.09 1.21 -10.97
CA ARG A 261 12.65 0.00 -10.26
C ARG A 261 11.62 0.37 -9.18
N PRO A 262 10.73 -0.55 -8.78
CA PRO A 262 9.78 -0.29 -7.71
C PRO A 262 10.43 0.20 -6.42
N GLU A 263 11.57 -0.36 -6.04
CA GLU A 263 12.34 0.03 -4.84
C GLU A 263 12.75 1.51 -4.90
N GLU A 264 13.18 1.98 -6.08
CA GLU A 264 13.57 3.38 -6.30
C GLU A 264 12.36 4.31 -6.20
N ASN A 265 11.20 3.94 -6.76
CA ASN A 265 9.99 4.76 -6.66
C ASN A 265 9.45 4.79 -5.22
N VAL A 266 9.58 3.68 -4.46
CA VAL A 266 9.22 3.62 -3.04
C VAL A 266 10.10 4.57 -2.25
N LYS A 267 11.43 4.55 -2.48
CA LYS A 267 12.36 5.47 -1.84
C LYS A 267 12.04 6.94 -2.15
N ASP A 268 11.81 7.26 -3.44
CA ASP A 268 11.40 8.61 -3.83
C ASP A 268 10.11 9.04 -3.10
N PHE A 269 9.12 8.15 -3.00
CA PHE A 269 7.86 8.43 -2.30
C PHE A 269 8.09 8.68 -0.80
N GLN A 270 8.96 7.88 -0.18
CA GLN A 270 9.33 8.04 1.23
C GLN A 270 10.02 9.38 1.49
N GLU A 271 10.94 9.79 0.64
CA GLU A 271 11.62 11.09 0.76
C GLU A 271 10.62 12.25 0.64
N LEU A 272 9.66 12.15 -0.28
CA LEU A 272 8.61 13.15 -0.45
C LEU A 272 7.66 13.20 0.75
N ILE A 273 7.25 12.05 1.29
CA ILE A 273 6.29 12.01 2.39
C ILE A 273 6.91 12.40 3.74
N CYS A 274 8.22 12.23 3.92
CA CYS A 274 8.93 12.70 5.13
C CYS A 274 8.73 14.20 5.37
N GLY A 275 8.51 15.01 4.33
CA GLY A 275 8.19 16.44 4.49
C GLY A 275 6.83 16.73 5.14
N PHE A 276 5.96 15.72 5.26
CA PHE A 276 4.61 15.85 5.81
C PHE A 276 4.48 15.27 7.22
N PHE A 277 5.34 14.31 7.61
CA PHE A 277 5.22 13.57 8.86
C PHE A 277 6.48 13.72 9.71
N GLN A 278 6.31 13.85 11.03
CA GLN A 278 7.44 13.84 11.96
C GLN A 278 8.03 12.42 12.07
N THR A 279 7.15 11.42 12.08
CA THR A 279 7.50 9.99 12.10
C THR A 279 7.04 9.35 10.81
N VAL A 280 7.92 8.59 10.15
CA VAL A 280 7.58 7.92 8.89
C VAL A 280 6.42 6.94 9.13
N PRO A 281 5.33 6.98 8.35
CA PRO A 281 4.24 6.03 8.51
C PRO A 281 4.71 4.61 8.20
N PRO A 282 4.08 3.56 8.80
CA PRO A 282 4.41 2.18 8.47
C PRO A 282 4.12 1.92 7.00
N TRP A 283 4.98 1.14 6.35
CA TRP A 283 4.82 0.79 4.96
C TRP A 283 5.24 -0.65 4.66
N ILE A 284 4.61 -1.26 3.66
CA ILE A 284 4.91 -2.63 3.20
C ILE A 284 4.93 -2.66 1.66
N MET A 285 5.95 -3.30 1.08
CA MET A 285 6.04 -3.62 -0.35
C MET A 285 5.31 -4.92 -0.68
N THR A 286 4.52 -4.90 -1.75
CA THR A 286 3.62 -6.00 -2.09
C THR A 286 3.52 -6.27 -3.59
N SER A 287 3.25 -7.53 -3.91
CA SER A 287 2.79 -7.93 -5.23
C SER A 287 1.72 -9.02 -5.11
N SER A 288 0.53 -8.75 -5.64
CA SER A 288 -0.53 -9.76 -5.74
C SER A 288 -0.24 -10.84 -6.78
N VAL A 289 0.82 -10.70 -7.59
CA VAL A 289 1.26 -11.68 -8.59
C VAL A 289 2.22 -12.69 -7.97
N THR A 290 3.23 -12.20 -7.23
CA THR A 290 4.24 -13.04 -6.59
C THR A 290 3.89 -13.42 -5.15
N ASN A 291 2.82 -12.84 -4.59
CA ASN A 291 2.43 -12.90 -3.17
C ASN A 291 3.43 -12.28 -2.19
N GLN A 292 4.40 -11.50 -2.69
CA GLN A 292 5.28 -10.70 -1.84
C GLN A 292 4.47 -9.79 -0.92
N GLY A 293 4.86 -9.70 0.35
CA GLY A 293 4.28 -8.77 1.34
C GLY A 293 2.93 -9.22 1.91
N ARG A 294 2.39 -10.36 1.46
CA ARG A 294 1.07 -10.85 1.87
C ARG A 294 1.06 -11.26 3.34
N ASP A 295 2.00 -12.10 3.73
CA ASP A 295 2.05 -12.64 5.10
C ASP A 295 2.51 -11.54 6.07
N GLU A 296 3.38 -10.62 5.62
CA GLU A 296 3.76 -9.40 6.33
C GLU A 296 2.56 -8.50 6.61
N ILE A 297 1.68 -8.27 5.62
CA ILE A 297 0.42 -7.55 5.86
C ILE A 297 -0.42 -8.26 6.91
N LEU A 298 -0.62 -9.58 6.79
CA LEU A 298 -1.47 -10.32 7.73
C LEU A 298 -0.92 -10.27 9.16
N LEU A 299 0.41 -10.37 9.33
CA LEU A 299 1.07 -10.20 10.62
C LEU A 299 0.89 -8.78 11.18
N HIS A 300 1.04 -7.76 10.32
CA HIS A 300 0.80 -6.38 10.71
C HIS A 300 -0.66 -6.13 11.09
N MET A 301 -1.63 -6.67 10.35
CA MET A 301 -3.04 -6.58 10.70
C MET A 301 -3.32 -7.25 12.04
N ALA A 302 -2.78 -8.47 12.24
CA ALA A 302 -2.93 -9.20 13.49
C ALA A 302 -2.41 -8.42 14.69
N GLN A 303 -1.23 -7.79 14.57
CA GLN A 303 -0.69 -7.02 15.68
C GLN A 303 -1.54 -5.79 16.01
N LEU A 304 -2.02 -5.07 15.00
CA LEU A 304 -2.86 -3.89 15.19
C LEU A 304 -4.22 -4.28 15.77
N ARG A 305 -4.82 -5.36 15.25
CA ARG A 305 -6.09 -5.90 15.73
C ARG A 305 -5.99 -6.34 17.19
N ASN A 306 -4.99 -7.14 17.53
CA ASN A 306 -4.86 -7.70 18.87
C ASN A 306 -4.50 -6.61 19.90
N TYR A 307 -3.75 -5.58 19.49
CA TYR A 307 -3.55 -4.38 20.32
C TYR A 307 -4.87 -3.62 20.52
N TRP A 308 -5.63 -3.38 19.45
CA TRP A 308 -6.93 -2.70 19.51
C TRP A 308 -7.98 -3.45 20.34
N LEU A 309 -7.99 -4.79 20.30
CA LEU A 309 -8.92 -5.59 21.10
C LEU A 309 -8.58 -5.60 22.60
N LYS A 310 -7.31 -5.36 22.95
CA LYS A 310 -6.84 -5.36 24.33
C LYS A 310 -7.13 -4.02 25.04
N HIS A 311 -7.10 -2.93 24.30
CA HIS A 311 -7.15 -1.57 24.83
C HIS A 311 -8.47 -0.93 24.49
#